data_AF-A0A2U2RZJ9-F1
#
_entry.id   AF-A0A2U2RZJ9-F1
#
_cell.length_a   1.000
_cell.length_b   1.000
_cell.length_c   1.000
_cell.angle_alpha   90.00
_cell.angle_beta   90.00
_cell.angle_gamma   90.00
#
_symmetry.space_group_name_H-M   'P 1'
#
loop_
_entity.id
_entity.type
_entity.pdbx_description
1 polymer ?
#
loop_
_entity_poly.entity_id
_entity_poly.type
_entity_poly.pdbx_seq_one_letter_code
_entity_poly.pdbx_strand_id
1 'polypeptide(L)'
;MNRKYSYYIVFGLSFLTFGLVQDYIRPNYEGGNDLIIYFLGVIPNFLPGIGLPSLFYVTIPEIFKPNTSFYRNRLKWSIIISMIGLIGNEFITIYTPGRGVFDWNDVIWTIIGGIVFYFLHVTIQNNSPKRT
;
A
#
# COMPACT_ATOMS: atom_id res chain seq x y z
N MET A 1 -5.90 -21.63 -6.05
CA MET A 1 -4.64 -20.89 -5.73
C MET A 1 -4.54 -20.73 -4.21
N ASN A 2 -3.37 -20.94 -3.60
CA ASN A 2 -3.18 -20.61 -2.18
C ASN A 2 -3.45 -19.11 -1.98
N ARG A 3 -4.28 -18.74 -1.00
CA ARG A 3 -4.71 -17.34 -0.76
C ARG A 3 -3.52 -16.38 -0.68
N LYS A 4 -2.39 -16.86 -0.15
CA LYS A 4 -1.13 -16.11 -0.05
C LYS A 4 -0.67 -15.54 -1.40
N TYR A 5 -0.84 -16.28 -2.50
CA TYR A 5 -0.41 -15.81 -3.83
C TYR A 5 -1.20 -14.57 -4.29
N SER A 6 -2.49 -14.47 -3.98
CA SER A 6 -3.28 -13.28 -4.32
C SER A 6 -2.70 -12.02 -3.66
N TYR A 7 -2.28 -12.12 -2.40
CA TYR A 7 -1.66 -11.00 -1.69
C TYR A 7 -0.27 -10.65 -2.25
N TYR A 8 0.53 -11.65 -2.63
CA TYR A 8 1.82 -11.40 -3.30
C TYR A 8 1.63 -10.74 -4.66
N ILE A 9 0.61 -11.13 -5.42
CA ILE A 9 0.27 -10.49 -6.71
C ILE A 9 -0.15 -9.03 -6.48
N VAL A 10 -1.02 -8.76 -5.50
CA VAL A 10 -1.41 -7.38 -5.14
C VAL A 10 -0.18 -6.55 -4.78
N PHE A 11 0.71 -7.08 -3.92
CA PHE A 11 1.95 -6.40 -3.58
C PHE A 11 2.84 -6.13 -4.81
N GLY A 12 3.07 -7.15 -5.64
CA GLY A 12 3.90 -7.05 -6.83
C GLY A 12 3.35 -6.04 -7.83
N LEU A 13 2.05 -6.09 -8.13
CA LEU A 13 1.42 -5.13 -9.04
C LEU A 13 1.48 -3.70 -8.48
N SER A 14 1.21 -3.50 -7.19
CA SER A 14 1.32 -2.19 -6.55
C SER A 14 2.73 -1.61 -6.67
N PHE A 15 3.77 -2.38 -6.37
CA PHE A 15 5.16 -1.90 -6.38
C PHE A 15 5.74 -1.73 -7.78
N LEU A 16 5.40 -2.62 -8.72
CA LEU A 16 5.78 -2.44 -10.12
C LEU A 16 5.14 -1.19 -10.70
N THR A 17 3.84 -0.99 -10.47
CA THR A 17 3.13 0.20 -10.95
C THR A 17 3.66 1.47 -10.28
N PHE A 18 3.98 1.41 -8.99
CA PHE A 18 4.62 2.50 -8.26
C PHE A 18 5.93 2.93 -8.94
N GLY A 19 6.84 1.99 -9.19
CA GLY A 19 8.11 2.29 -9.87
C GLY A 19 7.91 2.82 -11.28
N LEU A 20 6.99 2.24 -12.05
CA LEU A 20 6.64 2.75 -13.38
C LEU A 20 6.13 4.20 -13.34
N VAL A 21 5.22 4.51 -12.41
CA VAL A 21 4.65 5.85 -12.30
C VAL A 21 5.70 6.85 -11.83
N GLN A 22 6.47 6.52 -10.80
CA GLN A 22 7.42 7.43 -10.19
C GLN A 22 8.64 7.70 -11.08
N ASP A 23 9.18 6.67 -11.73
CA ASP A 23 10.47 6.78 -12.43
C ASP A 23 10.29 7.08 -13.92
N TYR A 24 9.16 6.68 -14.52
CA TYR A 24 8.95 6.79 -15.97
C TYR A 24 7.78 7.68 -16.36
N ILE A 25 6.61 7.57 -15.74
CA ILE A 25 5.44 8.33 -16.22
C ILE A 25 5.48 9.77 -15.70
N ARG A 26 5.60 9.96 -14.39
CA ARG A 26 5.55 11.28 -13.75
C ARG A 26 6.66 12.22 -14.23
N PRO A 27 7.95 11.82 -14.33
CA PRO A 27 9.01 12.74 -14.74
C PRO A 27 8.95 13.13 -16.21
N ASN A 28 8.33 12.29 -17.06
CA ASN A 28 8.26 12.50 -18.51
C ASN A 28 6.88 13.01 -18.98
N TYR A 29 5.98 13.35 -18.06
CA TYR A 29 4.67 13.89 -18.41
C TYR A 29 4.75 15.41 -18.61
N GLU A 30 4.69 15.84 -19.87
CA GLU A 30 4.72 17.26 -20.28
C GLU A 30 3.33 17.88 -20.51
N GLY A 31 2.26 17.11 -20.25
CA GLY A 31 0.89 17.57 -20.49
C GLY A 31 0.43 18.63 -19.48
N GLY A 32 -0.33 19.63 -19.94
CA GLY A 32 -0.85 20.71 -19.08
C GLY A 32 -2.17 20.40 -18.36
N ASN A 33 -2.60 19.14 -18.29
CA ASN A 33 -3.85 18.77 -17.63
C ASN A 33 -3.63 18.60 -16.12
N ASP A 34 -4.16 19.54 -15.33
CA ASP A 34 -4.02 19.58 -13.87
C ASP A 34 -4.56 18.33 -13.16
N LEU A 35 -5.63 17.71 -13.69
CA LEU A 35 -6.19 16.49 -13.11
C LEU A 35 -5.18 15.33 -13.22
N ILE A 36 -4.53 15.19 -14.37
CA ILE A 36 -3.52 14.14 -14.59
C ILE A 36 -2.31 14.38 -13.69
N ILE A 37 -1.84 15.63 -13.59
CA ILE A 37 -0.73 16.01 -12.72
C ILE A 37 -1.06 15.68 -11.26
N TYR A 38 -2.27 16.00 -10.80
CA TYR A 38 -2.73 15.65 -9.45
C TYR A 38 -2.66 14.14 -9.18
N PHE A 39 -3.23 13.33 -10.06
CA PHE A 39 -3.20 11.87 -9.89
C PHE A 39 -1.78 11.31 -9.94
N LEU A 40 -0.93 11.79 -10.86
CA LEU A 40 0.49 11.39 -10.91
C LEU A 40 1.26 11.78 -9.65
N GLY A 41 0.84 12.86 -8.97
CA GLY A 41 1.39 13.27 -7.68
C GLY A 41 1.11 12.28 -6.56
N VAL A 42 -0.14 11.79 -6.47
CA VAL A 42 -0.63 11.02 -5.31
C VAL A 42 -0.58 9.49 -5.50
N ILE A 43 -0.58 9.00 -6.74
CA ILE A 43 -0.49 7.56 -7.06
C ILE A 43 0.72 6.89 -6.38
N PRO A 44 1.92 7.51 -6.34
CA PRO A 44 3.07 6.95 -5.64
C PRO A 44 2.86 6.68 -4.15
N ASN A 45 1.89 7.34 -3.49
CA ASN A 45 1.55 7.10 -2.08
C ASN A 45 0.37 6.14 -1.92
N PHE A 46 -0.62 6.24 -2.81
CA PHE A 46 -1.75 5.33 -2.87
C PHE A 46 -1.33 3.86 -3.08
N LEU A 47 -0.41 3.60 -4.02
CA LEU A 47 -0.03 2.24 -4.39
C LEU A 47 0.69 1.47 -3.25
N PRO A 48 1.72 2.03 -2.58
CA PRO A 48 2.29 1.43 -1.37
C PRO A 48 1.27 1.27 -0.24
N GLY A 49 0.31 2.20 -0.13
CA GLY A 49 -0.82 2.12 0.80
C GLY A 49 -1.66 0.83 0.63
N ILE A 50 -1.68 0.25 -0.58
CA ILE A 50 -2.30 -1.06 -0.86
C ILE A 50 -1.28 -2.20 -0.73
N GLY A 51 -0.09 -2.01 -1.31
CA GLY A 51 0.91 -3.06 -1.45
C GLY A 51 1.50 -3.54 -0.13
N LEU A 52 1.90 -2.60 0.75
CA LEU A 52 2.56 -2.95 2.02
C LEU A 52 1.64 -3.73 2.97
N PRO A 53 0.36 -3.35 3.18
CA PRO A 53 -0.55 -4.18 3.98
C PRO A 53 -0.71 -5.58 3.41
N SER A 54 -0.70 -5.72 2.08
CA SER A 54 -0.78 -7.01 1.41
C SER A 54 0.41 -7.91 1.73
N LEU A 55 1.63 -7.36 1.67
CA LEU A 55 2.84 -8.08 2.05
C LEU A 55 2.83 -8.46 3.54
N PHE A 56 2.53 -7.51 4.43
CA PHE A 56 2.53 -7.80 5.86
C PHE A 56 1.47 -8.83 6.26
N TYR A 57 0.32 -8.85 5.58
CA TYR A 57 -0.72 -9.85 5.85
C TYR A 57 -0.21 -11.28 5.69
N VAL A 58 0.67 -11.53 4.70
CA VAL A 58 1.24 -12.86 4.43
C VAL A 58 2.54 -13.14 5.20
N THR A 59 3.32 -12.12 5.56
CA THR A 59 4.57 -12.32 6.32
C THR A 59 4.37 -12.40 7.82
N ILE A 60 3.37 -11.73 8.40
CA ILE A 60 3.07 -11.81 9.85
C ILE A 60 2.94 -13.27 10.32
N PRO A 61 2.19 -14.16 9.65
CA PRO A 61 2.11 -15.58 10.03
C PRO A 61 3.41 -16.37 9.97
N GLU A 62 4.40 -15.91 9.18
CA GLU A 62 5.71 -16.58 9.07
C GLU A 62 6.65 -16.20 10.23
N ILE A 63 6.44 -15.02 10.82
CA ILE A 63 7.29 -14.48 11.90
C ILE A 63 6.66 -14.74 13.27
N PHE A 64 5.34 -14.60 13.39
CA PHE A 64 4.63 -14.63 14.67
C PHE A 64 3.87 -15.94 14.90
N LYS A 65 3.95 -16.46 16.13
CA LYS A 65 3.24 -17.67 16.54
C LYS A 65 1.71 -17.43 16.62
N PRO A 66 0.87 -18.47 16.42
CA PRO A 66 -0.59 -18.35 16.42
C PRO A 66 -1.24 -17.78 17.68
N ASN A 67 -0.60 -17.94 18.84
CA ASN A 67 -1.09 -17.44 20.12
C ASN A 67 -0.90 -15.92 20.32
N THR A 68 -0.14 -15.26 19.44
CA THR A 68 0.15 -13.82 19.54
C THR A 68 -1.02 -12.96 19.06
N SER A 69 -1.08 -11.70 19.54
CA SER A 69 -2.03 -10.71 19.02
C SER A 69 -1.76 -10.39 17.53
N PHE A 70 -0.48 -10.36 17.13
CA PHE A 70 -0.07 -10.11 15.75
C PHE A 70 -0.65 -11.14 14.79
N TYR A 71 -0.54 -12.43 15.11
CA TYR A 71 -1.10 -13.48 14.26
C TYR A 71 -2.63 -13.42 14.19
N ARG A 72 -3.30 -13.33 15.34
CA ARG A 72 -4.78 -13.34 15.42
C ARG A 72 -5.40 -12.14 14.72
N ASN A 73 -4.79 -10.96 14.86
CA ASN A 73 -5.28 -9.70 14.31
C ASN A 73 -4.46 -9.25 13.09
N ARG A 74 -3.90 -10.18 12.31
CA ARG A 74 -2.92 -9.88 11.24
C ARG A 74 -3.41 -8.86 10.21
N LEU A 75 -4.71 -8.82 9.88
CA LEU A 75 -5.28 -7.82 8.98
C LEU A 75 -5.17 -6.40 9.55
N LYS A 76 -5.52 -6.25 10.83
CA LYS A 76 -5.44 -4.96 11.52
C LYS A 76 -3.98 -4.51 11.61
N TRP A 77 -3.09 -5.41 12.02
CA TRP A 77 -1.66 -5.09 12.16
C TRP A 77 -0.98 -4.79 10.83
N SER A 78 -1.32 -5.50 9.76
CA SER A 78 -0.75 -5.23 8.44
C SER A 78 -1.09 -3.83 7.95
N ILE A 79 -2.33 -3.38 8.17
CA ILE A 79 -2.75 -2.01 7.83
C ILE A 79 -2.05 -1.00 8.74
N ILE A 80 -2.12 -1.17 10.06
CA ILE A 80 -1.54 -0.21 11.01
C ILE A 80 -0.04 0.00 10.79
N ILE A 81 0.74 -1.08 10.67
CA ILE A 81 2.19 -1.00 10.47
C ILE A 81 2.50 -0.26 9.16
N SER A 82 1.75 -0.55 8.09
CA SER A 82 1.94 0.12 6.80
C SER A 82 1.60 1.60 6.86
N MET A 83 0.46 1.96 7.47
CA MET A 83 0.05 3.36 7.58
C MET A 83 1.05 4.16 8.42
N ILE A 84 1.50 3.62 9.55
CA ILE A 84 2.52 4.28 10.38
C ILE A 84 3.82 4.46 9.60
N GLY A 85 4.27 3.43 8.87
CA GLY A 85 5.49 3.51 8.07
C GLY A 85 5.40 4.54 6.95
N LEU A 86 4.30 4.54 6.18
CA LEU A 86 4.11 5.42 5.04
C LEU A 86 3.86 6.87 5.46
N ILE A 87 2.95 7.11 6.41
CA ILE A 87 2.71 8.45 6.94
C ILE A 87 3.96 8.97 7.65
N GLY A 88 4.65 8.11 8.40
CA GLY A 88 5.92 8.44 9.04
C GLY A 88 7.00 8.85 8.01
N ASN A 89 7.04 8.19 6.86
CA ASN A 89 7.93 8.58 5.76
C ASN A 89 7.64 10.01 5.27
N GLU A 90 6.36 10.39 5.14
CA GLU A 90 5.97 11.76 4.75
C GLU A 90 6.42 12.82 5.77
N PHE A 91 6.36 12.51 7.06
CA PHE A 91 6.87 13.39 8.11
C PHE A 91 8.41 13.49 8.10
N ILE A 92 9.13 12.42 7.78
CA ILE A 92 10.60 12.43 7.70
C ILE A 92 11.07 13.33 6.55
N THR A 93 10.32 13.43 5.45
CA THR A 93 10.60 14.32 4.32
C THR A 93 10.66 15.79 4.72
N ILE A 94 9.90 16.21 5.74
CA ILE A 94 9.98 17.58 6.30
C ILE A 94 11.39 17.91 6.79
N TYR A 95 12.08 16.92 7.35
CA TYR A 95 13.39 17.07 7.97
C TYR A 95 14.54 16.69 7.04
N THR A 96 14.25 16.28 5.80
CA THR A 96 15.27 15.79 4.85
C THR A 96 15.37 16.72 3.63
N PRO A 97 16.38 17.60 3.56
CA PRO A 97 16.56 18.51 2.43
C PRO A 97 16.69 17.74 1.12
N GLY A 98 15.95 18.14 0.09
CA GLY A 98 16.03 17.59 -1.27
C GLY A 98 15.27 16.28 -1.51
N ARG A 99 14.50 15.75 -0.53
CA ARG A 99 13.69 14.53 -0.71
C ARG A 99 12.21 14.74 -1.00
N GLY A 100 11.70 15.96 -0.90
CA GLY A 100 10.30 16.29 -1.16
C GLY A 100 9.77 17.34 -0.19
N VAL A 101 8.51 17.73 -0.38
CA VAL A 101 7.76 18.59 0.54
C VAL A 101 6.61 17.74 1.07
N PHE A 102 6.35 17.82 2.37
CA PHE A 102 5.20 17.17 2.97
C PHE A 102 3.90 17.61 2.28
N ASP A 103 3.12 16.64 1.81
CA ASP A 103 1.83 16.86 1.18
C ASP A 103 0.70 16.12 1.94
N TRP A 104 -0.33 16.86 2.33
CA TRP A 104 -1.52 16.28 2.94
C TRP A 104 -2.27 15.33 2.00
N ASN A 105 -2.19 15.55 0.69
CA ASN A 105 -2.76 14.64 -0.29
C ASN A 105 -2.11 13.26 -0.19
N ASP A 106 -0.80 13.20 0.04
CA ASP A 106 -0.07 11.93 0.17
C ASP A 106 -0.52 11.13 1.39
N VAL A 107 -0.76 11.82 2.52
CA VAL A 107 -1.35 11.22 3.72
C VAL A 107 -2.76 10.70 3.44
N ILE A 108 -3.61 11.49 2.79
CA ILE A 108 -4.99 11.10 2.46
C ILE A 108 -5.00 9.88 1.54
N TRP A 109 -4.22 9.91 0.46
CA TRP A 109 -4.17 8.84 -0.52
C TRP A 109 -3.52 7.56 0.02
N THR A 110 -2.60 7.68 0.96
CA THR A 110 -2.11 6.54 1.75
C THR A 110 -3.24 5.86 2.53
N ILE A 111 -4.06 6.64 3.24
CA ILE A 111 -5.22 6.13 4.00
C ILE A 111 -6.24 5.47 3.06
N ILE A 112 -6.54 6.11 1.92
CA ILE A 112 -7.43 5.54 0.90
C ILE A 112 -6.87 4.20 0.39
N GLY A 113 -5.55 4.10 0.16
CA GLY A 113 -4.91 2.84 -0.21
C GLY A 113 -5.11 1.73 0.83
N GLY A 114 -4.98 2.05 2.12
CA GLY A 114 -5.26 1.11 3.21
C GLY A 114 -6.72 0.64 3.25
N ILE A 115 -7.67 1.53 2.98
CA ILE A 115 -9.10 1.22 2.88
C ILE A 115 -9.36 0.31 1.67
N VAL A 116 -8.78 0.62 0.51
CA VAL A 116 -8.88 -0.22 -0.69
C VAL A 116 -8.33 -1.61 -0.41
N PHE A 117 -7.19 -1.73 0.26
CA PHE A 117 -6.65 -3.03 0.66
C PHE A 117 -7.61 -3.81 1.56
N TYR A 118 -8.27 -3.16 2.51
CA TYR A 118 -9.28 -3.82 3.36
C TYR A 118 -10.41 -4.44 2.50
N PHE A 119 -10.93 -3.72 1.52
CA PHE A 119 -11.97 -4.25 0.62
C PHE A 119 -11.44 -5.35 -0.32
N LEU A 120 -10.22 -5.22 -0.82
CA LEU A 120 -9.56 -6.29 -1.58
C LEU A 120 -9.43 -7.55 -0.74
N HIS A 121 -9.04 -7.42 0.52
CA HIS A 121 -8.96 -8.54 1.45
C HIS A 121 -10.32 -9.25 1.59
N VAL A 122 -11.39 -8.49 1.86
CA VAL A 122 -12.76 -9.04 1.95
C VAL A 122 -13.14 -9.79 0.68
N THR A 123 -12.85 -9.22 -0.48
CA THR A 123 -13.14 -9.82 -1.80
C THR A 123 -12.38 -11.14 -2.00
N ILE A 124 -11.08 -11.17 -1.65
CA ILE A 124 -10.24 -12.38 -1.75
C ILE A 124 -10.76 -13.49 -0.82
N GLN A 125 -11.25 -13.14 0.38
CA GLN A 125 -11.82 -14.12 1.31
C GLN A 125 -13.16 -14.67 0.79
N ASN A 126 -14.04 -13.82 0.25
CA ASN A 126 -15.38 -14.22 -0.19
C ASN A 126 -15.37 -15.07 -1.46
N ASN A 127 -14.45 -14.79 -2.39
CA ASN A 127 -14.34 -15.54 -3.66
C ASN A 127 -13.50 -16.82 -3.56
N SER A 128 -13.05 -17.18 -2.36
CA SER A 128 -12.31 -18.42 -2.13
C SER A 128 -13.27 -19.59 -1.89
N PRO A 129 -13.07 -20.76 -2.54
CA PRO A 129 -13.86 -21.95 -2.24
C PRO A 129 -13.78 -22.26 -0.74
N LYS A 130 -14.95 -22.42 -0.11
CA LYS A 130 -15.03 -22.90 1.27
C LYS A 130 -14.42 -24.30 1.28
N ARG A 131 -13.40 -24.51 2.11
CA ARG A 131 -12.94 -25.87 2.41
C ARG A 131 -14.07 -26.54 3.19
N THR A 132 -14.88 -27.34 2.48
CA THR A 132 -15.77 -28.35 3.06
C THR A 132 -14.94 -29.44 3.69
#